data_AF-A0A520CN81-F1
#
_entry.id   AF-A0A520CN81-F1
#
_cell.length_a   1.000
_cell.length_b   1.000
_cell.length_c   1.000
_cell.angle_alpha   90.00
_cell.angle_beta   90.00
_cell.angle_gamma   90.00
#
_symmetry.space_group_name_H-M   'P 1'
#
loop_
_entity.id
_entity.type
_entity.pdbx_description
1 polymer ?
#
loop_
_entity_poly.entity_id
_entity_poly.type
_entity_poly.pdbx_seq_one_letter_code
_entity_poly.pdbx_strand_id
1 'polypeptide(L)'
;DSFGKLGGTPYYQKALNLINLAQTGGGKGWRPVDGLRNRYWLNENLLSNSFKELRTFIYDYHLNGLDKLQENTNSGTKSILSSLSGLKNFDKQKLGSIFPSVYFAAKADEITSVLSLADPQDKIKAYNLLVEIDVANTGKYDDLKKR
;
A
#
# COMPACT_ATOMS: atom_id res chain seq x y z
N ASP A 1 2.48 -7.65 -7.96
CA ASP A 1 1.27 -6.83 -8.21
C ASP A 1 1.53 -5.57 -9.03
N SER A 2 2.72 -4.97 -9.03
CA SER A 2 3.02 -3.77 -9.85
C SER A 2 2.86 -3.99 -11.36
N PHE A 3 3.34 -5.10 -11.91
CA PHE A 3 3.30 -5.40 -13.36
C PHE A 3 2.01 -6.08 -13.84
N GLY A 4 1.05 -6.32 -12.96
CA GLY A 4 -0.20 -6.99 -13.32
C GLY A 4 -1.18 -7.01 -12.17
N LYS A 5 -2.44 -6.68 -12.47
CA LYS A 5 -3.53 -6.61 -11.47
C LYS A 5 -3.65 -7.95 -10.73
N LEU A 6 -3.36 -7.93 -9.43
CA LEU A 6 -3.32 -9.11 -8.55
C LEU A 6 -2.35 -10.22 -9.02
N GLY A 7 -1.39 -9.90 -9.88
CA GLY A 7 -0.44 -10.86 -10.46
C GLY A 7 0.50 -11.53 -9.44
N GLY A 8 0.56 -11.01 -8.21
CA GLY A 8 1.29 -11.61 -7.09
C GLY A 8 0.63 -12.86 -6.50
N THR A 9 -0.67 -13.09 -6.77
CA THR A 9 -1.45 -14.15 -6.11
C THR A 9 -0.82 -15.55 -6.21
N PRO A 10 -0.34 -16.02 -7.38
CA PRO A 10 0.31 -17.33 -7.47
C PRO A 10 1.54 -17.46 -6.58
N TYR A 11 2.27 -16.36 -6.36
CA TYR A 11 3.47 -16.34 -5.52
C TYR A 11 3.13 -16.30 -4.03
N TYR A 12 2.10 -15.55 -3.64
CA TYR A 12 1.62 -15.52 -2.26
C TYR A 12 1.03 -16.87 -1.84
N GLN A 13 0.35 -17.58 -2.75
CA GLN A 13 -0.10 -18.97 -2.54
C GLN A 13 1.08 -19.92 -2.33
N LYS A 14 2.15 -19.82 -3.15
CA LYS A 14 3.37 -20.59 -2.92
C LYS A 14 4.01 -20.26 -1.57
N ALA A 15 4.06 -18.99 -1.20
CA ALA A 15 4.55 -18.56 0.10
C ALA A 15 3.68 -19.10 1.25
N LEU A 16 2.37 -19.25 1.04
CA LEU A 16 1.46 -19.78 2.08
C LEU A 16 1.78 -21.24 2.36
N ASN A 17 2.05 -22.03 1.32
CA ASN A 17 2.49 -23.41 1.47
C ASN A 17 3.79 -23.50 2.28
N LEU A 18 4.77 -22.63 2.00
CA LEU A 18 6.02 -22.58 2.77
C LEU A 18 5.79 -22.19 4.24
N ILE A 19 4.93 -21.20 4.50
CA ILE A 19 4.57 -20.79 5.86
C ILE A 19 3.92 -21.96 6.61
N ASN A 20 2.98 -22.68 5.99
CA ASN A 20 2.32 -23.83 6.60
C ASN A 20 3.31 -24.94 6.96
N LEU A 21 4.30 -25.22 6.10
CA LEU A 21 5.38 -26.15 6.41
C LEU A 21 6.26 -25.64 7.56
N ALA A 22 6.58 -24.35 7.58
CA ALA A 22 7.46 -23.75 8.59
C ALA A 22 6.84 -23.73 10.01
N GLN A 23 5.51 -23.79 10.13
CA GLN A 23 4.83 -23.79 11.44
C GLN A 23 5.19 -25.00 12.31
N THR A 24 5.59 -26.13 11.72
CA THR A 24 6.00 -27.34 12.46
C THR A 24 7.43 -27.27 12.97
N GLY A 25 8.26 -26.40 12.39
CA GLY A 25 9.69 -26.26 12.71
C GLY A 25 10.00 -25.47 13.99
N GLY A 26 9.00 -25.03 14.75
CA GLY A 26 9.17 -24.36 16.06
C GLY A 26 9.69 -22.92 16.01
N GLY A 27 10.00 -22.38 14.83
CA GLY A 27 10.45 -20.99 14.68
C GLY A 27 9.36 -19.96 14.97
N LYS A 28 9.71 -18.89 15.70
CA LYS A 28 8.79 -17.78 15.96
C LYS A 28 8.52 -16.95 14.69
N GLY A 29 7.29 -16.48 14.55
CA GLY A 29 6.83 -15.57 13.50
C GLY A 29 6.24 -16.28 12.28
N TRP A 30 6.14 -17.60 12.32
CA TRP A 30 5.50 -18.42 11.29
C TRP A 30 4.07 -18.81 11.66
N ARG A 31 3.68 -18.68 12.93
CA ARG A 31 2.34 -19.04 13.42
C ARG A 31 1.51 -17.79 13.71
N PRO A 32 0.17 -17.87 13.60
CA PRO A 32 -0.72 -16.75 13.95
C PRO A 32 -0.53 -16.23 15.38
N VAL A 33 -0.21 -17.14 16.31
CA VAL A 33 -0.06 -16.86 17.74
C VAL A 33 1.22 -16.09 18.11
N ASP A 34 2.18 -15.97 17.19
CA ASP A 34 3.46 -15.30 17.44
C ASP A 34 3.34 -13.75 17.33
N GLY A 35 2.13 -13.20 17.50
CA GLY A 35 1.81 -11.77 17.42
C GLY A 35 1.21 -11.34 16.08
N LEU A 36 0.69 -10.10 16.00
CA LEU A 36 0.00 -9.58 14.81
C LEU A 36 0.93 -9.06 13.71
N ARG A 37 2.21 -8.85 14.04
CA ARG A 37 3.25 -8.40 13.10
C ARG A 37 4.25 -9.52 12.82
N ASN A 38 3.85 -10.46 11.99
CA ASN A 38 4.68 -11.62 11.62
C ASN A 38 4.51 -12.04 10.16
N ARG A 39 5.27 -13.07 9.72
CA ARG A 39 5.26 -13.55 8.33
C ARG A 39 3.93 -14.19 7.95
N TYR A 40 3.30 -14.88 8.91
CA TYR A 40 1.98 -15.47 8.73
C TYR A 40 0.95 -14.40 8.35
N TRP A 41 0.79 -13.36 9.17
CA TRP A 41 -0.17 -12.30 8.94
C TRP A 41 0.16 -11.48 7.69
N LEU A 42 1.43 -11.26 7.39
CA LEU A 42 1.79 -10.57 6.14
C LEU A 42 1.26 -11.31 4.91
N ASN A 43 1.47 -12.62 4.83
CA ASN A 43 1.00 -13.39 3.69
C ASN A 43 -0.52 -13.58 3.69
N GLU A 44 -1.13 -13.84 4.85
CA GLU A 44 -2.58 -13.92 4.98
C GLU A 44 -3.24 -12.63 4.46
N ASN A 45 -2.74 -11.46 4.87
CA ASN A 45 -3.25 -10.17 4.41
C ASN A 45 -3.09 -10.01 2.89
N LEU A 46 -1.97 -10.45 2.31
CA LEU A 46 -1.74 -10.39 0.85
C LEU A 46 -2.72 -11.27 0.03
N LEU A 47 -3.24 -12.34 0.63
CA LEU A 47 -4.21 -13.24 -0.01
C LEU A 47 -5.66 -12.88 0.30
N SER A 48 -5.91 -12.17 1.40
CA SER A 48 -7.24 -11.84 1.85
C SER A 48 -7.92 -10.81 0.94
N ASN A 49 -9.20 -11.06 0.63
CA ASN A 49 -10.01 -10.15 -0.18
C ASN A 49 -10.21 -8.79 0.50
N SER A 50 -10.06 -8.71 1.83
CA SER A 50 -10.10 -7.44 2.57
C SER A 50 -8.98 -6.47 2.20
N PHE A 51 -7.92 -6.94 1.54
CA PHE A 51 -6.78 -6.13 1.12
C PHE A 51 -6.65 -5.99 -0.40
N LYS A 52 -7.67 -6.43 -1.15
CA LYS A 52 -7.65 -6.44 -2.62
C LYS A 52 -7.53 -5.03 -3.20
N GLU A 53 -8.12 -4.06 -2.53
CA GLU A 53 -8.11 -2.64 -2.87
C GLU A 53 -6.70 -2.08 -2.78
N LEU A 54 -5.96 -2.40 -1.71
CA LEU A 54 -4.55 -2.01 -1.58
C LEU A 54 -3.69 -2.67 -2.67
N ARG A 55 -3.92 -3.95 -2.98
CA ARG A 55 -3.21 -4.63 -4.06
C ARG A 55 -3.53 -4.06 -5.45
N THR A 56 -4.77 -3.61 -5.64
CA THR A 56 -5.19 -2.92 -6.88
C THR A 56 -4.56 -1.54 -6.97
N PHE A 57 -4.54 -0.79 -5.87
CA PHE A 57 -3.82 0.48 -5.77
C PHE A 57 -2.34 0.32 -6.13
N ILE A 58 -1.66 -0.74 -5.65
CA ILE A 58 -0.26 -1.00 -6.03
C ILE A 58 -0.11 -1.11 -7.54
N TYR A 59 -1.00 -1.82 -8.23
CA TYR A 59 -0.96 -1.92 -9.68
C TYR A 59 -1.19 -0.56 -10.36
N ASP A 60 -2.27 0.13 -10.00
CA ASP A 60 -2.65 1.40 -10.63
C ASP A 60 -1.63 2.51 -10.33
N TYR A 61 -1.05 2.52 -9.14
CA TYR A 61 -0.01 3.47 -8.74
C TYR A 61 1.21 3.36 -9.64
N HIS A 62 1.67 2.15 -9.96
CA HIS A 62 2.84 1.96 -10.82
C HIS A 62 2.49 2.20 -12.30
N LEU A 63 1.49 1.49 -12.84
CA LEU A 63 1.19 1.52 -14.28
C LEU A 63 0.47 2.81 -14.72
N ASN A 64 -0.58 3.22 -13.99
CA ASN A 64 -1.38 4.39 -14.36
C ASN A 64 -0.87 5.67 -13.71
N GLY A 65 -0.05 5.56 -12.67
CA GLY A 65 0.58 6.69 -11.99
C GLY A 65 1.99 6.95 -12.50
N LEU A 66 2.95 6.16 -12.03
CA LEU A 66 4.37 6.38 -12.27
C LEU A 66 4.74 6.36 -13.76
N ASP A 67 4.27 5.38 -14.52
CA ASP A 67 4.62 5.29 -15.95
C ASP A 67 4.02 6.48 -16.72
N LYS A 68 2.81 6.94 -16.34
CA LYS A 68 2.19 8.14 -16.94
C LYS A 68 2.83 9.45 -16.52
N LEU A 69 3.52 9.51 -15.37
CA LEU A 69 4.25 10.73 -14.98
C LEU A 69 5.33 11.08 -15.99
N GLN A 70 5.95 10.08 -16.61
CA GLN A 70 6.97 10.30 -17.64
C GLN A 70 6.40 11.00 -18.88
N GLU A 71 5.16 10.69 -19.23
CA GLU A 71 4.47 11.28 -20.38
C GLU A 71 3.87 12.65 -20.04
N ASN A 72 3.16 12.72 -18.91
CA ASN A 72 2.49 13.92 -18.44
C ASN A 72 2.33 13.91 -16.92
N THR A 73 3.10 14.77 -16.26
CA THR A 73 3.10 14.90 -14.80
C THR A 73 1.70 15.11 -14.22
N ASN A 74 0.90 16.02 -14.78
CA ASN A 74 -0.43 16.32 -14.24
C ASN A 74 -1.37 15.11 -14.37
N SER A 75 -1.36 14.44 -15.52
CA SER A 75 -2.16 13.22 -15.74
C SER A 75 -1.73 12.09 -14.79
N GLY A 76 -0.43 11.91 -14.58
CA GLY A 76 0.10 10.90 -13.67
C GLY A 76 -0.29 11.17 -12.21
N THR A 77 -0.09 12.40 -11.72
CA THR A 77 -0.46 12.76 -10.33
C THR A 77 -1.97 12.66 -10.08
N LYS A 78 -2.80 13.05 -11.06
CA LYS A 78 -4.27 12.89 -10.97
C LYS A 78 -4.69 11.44 -10.94
N SER A 79 -4.04 10.59 -11.73
CA SER A 79 -4.29 9.14 -11.73
C SER A 79 -3.95 8.53 -10.37
N ILE A 80 -2.80 8.90 -9.79
CA ILE A 80 -2.41 8.47 -8.44
C ILE A 80 -3.42 8.94 -7.40
N LEU A 81 -3.84 10.20 -7.43
CA LEU A 81 -4.82 10.75 -6.48
C LEU A 81 -6.19 10.04 -6.60
N SER A 82 -6.60 9.69 -7.82
CA SER A 82 -7.83 8.92 -8.06
C SER A 82 -7.73 7.52 -7.46
N SER A 83 -6.62 6.81 -7.70
CA SER A 83 -6.37 5.49 -7.11
C SER A 83 -6.30 5.55 -5.58
N LEU A 84 -5.67 6.58 -5.02
CA LEU A 84 -5.57 6.81 -3.59
C LEU A 84 -6.96 7.01 -2.95
N SER A 85 -7.86 7.71 -3.64
CA SER A 85 -9.24 7.91 -3.19
C SER A 85 -10.00 6.58 -3.07
N GLY A 86 -9.67 5.59 -3.90
CA GLY A 86 -10.23 4.24 -3.80
C GLY A 86 -9.91 3.54 -2.48
N LEU A 87 -8.82 3.93 -1.81
CA LEU A 87 -8.45 3.41 -0.50
C LEU A 87 -9.27 4.01 0.65
N LYS A 88 -10.13 5.02 0.44
CA LYS A 88 -11.06 5.47 1.49
C LYS A 88 -12.09 4.41 1.88
N ASN A 89 -12.44 3.54 0.92
CA ASN A 89 -13.35 2.42 1.16
C ASN A 89 -12.65 1.23 1.83
N PHE A 90 -11.33 1.33 2.02
CA PHE A 90 -10.58 0.34 2.75
C PHE A 90 -10.98 0.39 4.22
N ASP A 91 -11.32 -0.77 4.78
CA ASP A 91 -11.76 -0.88 6.16
C ASP A 91 -10.72 -0.28 7.11
N LYS A 92 -11.12 0.75 7.87
CA LYS A 92 -10.25 1.44 8.84
C LYS A 92 -9.69 0.49 9.89
N GLN A 93 -10.42 -0.57 10.24
CA GLN A 93 -9.92 -1.60 11.17
C GLN A 93 -8.74 -2.38 10.58
N LYS A 94 -8.61 -2.44 9.25
CA LYS A 94 -7.53 -3.15 8.55
C LYS A 94 -6.29 -2.29 8.33
N LEU A 95 -6.37 -0.96 8.45
CA LEU A 95 -5.23 -0.06 8.25
C LEU A 95 -4.06 -0.36 9.22
N GLY A 96 -4.38 -0.79 10.44
CA GLY A 96 -3.39 -1.20 11.44
C GLY A 96 -2.73 -2.56 11.18
N SER A 97 -3.16 -3.29 10.15
CA SER A 97 -2.59 -4.60 9.83
C SER A 97 -1.19 -4.47 9.24
N ILE A 98 -0.41 -5.55 9.28
CA ILE A 98 1.00 -5.51 8.88
C ILE A 98 1.18 -5.16 7.40
N PHE A 99 0.28 -5.58 6.50
CA PHE A 99 0.44 -5.34 5.07
C PHE A 99 0.35 -3.84 4.69
N PRO A 100 -0.71 -3.09 5.03
CA PRO A 100 -0.73 -1.64 4.82
C PRO A 100 0.43 -0.93 5.51
N SER A 101 0.72 -1.30 6.77
CA SER A 101 1.83 -0.71 7.54
C SER A 101 3.17 -0.83 6.81
N VAL A 102 3.51 -2.04 6.32
CA VAL A 102 4.77 -2.29 5.62
C VAL A 102 4.81 -1.56 4.29
N TYR A 103 3.72 -1.58 3.53
CA TYR A 103 3.65 -0.93 2.24
C TYR A 103 3.85 0.59 2.35
N PHE A 104 3.07 1.25 3.21
CA PHE A 104 3.17 2.69 3.36
C PHE A 104 4.48 3.13 4.01
N ALA A 105 4.99 2.40 5.00
CA ALA A 105 6.32 2.69 5.54
C ALA A 105 7.41 2.69 4.46
N ALA A 106 7.31 1.80 3.47
CA ALA A 106 8.26 1.71 2.36
C ALA A 106 8.03 2.78 1.27
N LYS A 107 6.80 3.25 1.07
CA LYS A 107 6.44 4.12 -0.07
C LYS A 107 6.09 5.56 0.33
N ALA A 108 5.98 5.89 1.61
CA ALA A 108 5.53 7.22 2.05
C ALA A 108 6.38 8.37 1.50
N ASP A 109 7.71 8.24 1.48
CA ASP A 109 8.60 9.28 0.94
C ASP A 109 8.43 9.44 -0.58
N GLU A 110 8.27 8.34 -1.30
CA GLU A 110 8.03 8.33 -2.74
C GLU A 110 6.66 8.93 -3.08
N ILE A 111 5.60 8.50 -2.40
CA ILE A 111 4.24 9.03 -2.56
C ILE A 111 4.21 10.54 -2.31
N THR A 112 4.86 11.00 -1.24
CA THR A 112 4.98 12.42 -0.91
C THR A 112 5.71 13.18 -2.01
N SER A 113 6.85 12.67 -2.47
CA SER A 113 7.66 13.30 -3.51
C SER A 113 6.91 13.39 -4.84
N VAL A 114 6.25 12.31 -5.25
CA VAL A 114 5.47 12.24 -6.49
C VAL A 114 4.27 13.19 -6.43
N LEU A 115 3.50 13.18 -5.34
CA LEU A 115 2.32 14.04 -5.19
C LEU A 115 2.67 15.52 -4.95
N SER A 116 3.91 15.84 -4.58
CA SER A 116 4.37 17.24 -4.51
C SER A 116 4.39 17.93 -5.88
N LEU A 117 4.43 17.15 -6.97
CA LEU A 117 4.35 17.62 -8.35
C LEU A 117 2.91 17.96 -8.80
N ALA A 118 1.90 17.62 -8.00
CA ALA A 118 0.50 17.85 -8.33
C ALA A 118 0.13 19.34 -8.20
N ASP A 119 -1.01 19.73 -8.80
CA ASP A 119 -1.57 21.07 -8.62
C ASP A 119 -1.90 21.33 -7.14
N PRO A 120 -1.84 22.58 -6.63
CA PRO A 120 -2.00 22.88 -5.20
C PRO A 120 -3.27 22.31 -4.56
N GLN A 121 -4.39 22.33 -5.28
CA GLN A 121 -5.65 21.75 -4.80
C GLN A 121 -5.56 20.23 -4.61
N ASP A 122 -4.85 19.55 -5.49
CA ASP A 122 -4.70 18.09 -5.46
C ASP A 122 -3.67 17.66 -4.41
N LYS A 123 -2.64 18.48 -4.11
CA LYS A 123 -1.75 18.25 -2.96
C LYS A 123 -2.52 18.24 -1.63
N ILE A 124 -3.44 19.20 -1.43
CA ILE A 124 -4.25 19.28 -0.20
C ILE A 124 -5.17 18.05 -0.08
N LYS A 125 -5.81 17.65 -1.20
CA LYS A 125 -6.63 16.42 -1.22
C LYS A 125 -5.81 15.18 -0.90
N ALA A 126 -4.63 15.04 -1.52
CA ALA A 126 -3.69 13.96 -1.26
C ALA A 126 -3.29 13.91 0.21
N TYR A 127 -2.89 15.04 0.79
CA TYR A 127 -2.55 15.15 2.20
C TYR A 127 -3.69 14.65 3.09
N ASN A 128 -4.91 15.17 2.90
CA ASN A 128 -6.07 14.79 3.71
C ASN A 128 -6.40 13.29 3.61
N LEU A 129 -6.19 12.69 2.44
CA LEU A 129 -6.36 11.25 2.23
C LEU A 129 -5.29 10.45 2.97
N LEU A 130 -4.02 10.84 2.81
CA LEU A 130 -2.87 10.10 3.35
C LEU A 130 -2.86 10.10 4.88
N VAL A 131 -3.19 11.22 5.52
CA VAL A 131 -3.28 11.28 6.99
C VAL A 131 -4.47 10.49 7.55
N GLU A 132 -5.50 10.22 6.74
CA GLU A 132 -6.63 9.38 7.13
C GLU A 132 -6.29 7.89 7.03
N ILE A 133 -5.60 7.47 5.96
CA ILE A 133 -5.33 6.04 5.70
C ILE A 133 -3.97 5.58 6.25
N ASP A 134 -3.05 6.49 6.54
CA ASP A 134 -1.70 6.17 6.99
C ASP A 134 -1.19 7.19 8.01
N VAL A 135 -1.85 7.19 9.17
CA VAL A 135 -1.54 8.07 10.30
C VAL A 135 -0.07 7.99 10.72
N ALA A 136 0.55 6.80 10.61
CA ALA A 136 1.92 6.55 11.06
C ALA A 136 2.98 7.37 10.30
N ASN A 137 2.71 7.77 9.05
CA ASN A 137 3.63 8.56 8.24
C ASN A 137 3.18 10.03 8.05
N THR A 138 2.23 10.52 8.87
CA THR A 138 1.74 11.91 8.79
C THR A 138 2.85 12.96 8.71
N GLY A 139 3.93 12.79 9.48
CA GLY A 139 5.06 13.73 9.47
C GLY A 139 5.77 13.82 8.11
N LYS A 140 5.74 12.76 7.29
CA LYS A 140 6.25 12.79 5.91
C LYS A 140 5.29 13.54 4.99
N TYR A 141 3.99 13.28 5.15
CA TYR A 141 2.95 13.91 4.34
C TYR A 141 2.81 15.42 4.57
N ASP A 142 3.27 15.94 5.72
CA ASP A 142 3.31 17.38 6.00
C ASP A 142 4.06 18.19 4.93
N ASP A 143 5.00 17.59 4.21
CA ASP A 143 5.73 18.28 3.14
C ASP A 143 4.85 18.65 1.93
N LEU A 144 3.70 17.98 1.75
CA LEU A 144 2.71 18.35 0.75
C LEU A 144 2.02 19.70 1.04
N LYS A 145 2.06 20.16 2.30
CA LYS A 145 1.51 21.48 2.69
C LYS A 145 2.53 22.62 2.49
N LYS A 146 3.82 22.31 2.46
CA LYS A 146 4.91 23.30 2.45
C LYS A 146 5.34 23.72 1.04
N ARG A 147 5.12 22.86 0.04
CA ARG A 147 5.62 23.01 -1.34
C ARG A 147 4.51 23.30 -2.33
#